data_AF-A0AA52APY6-F1
#
_entry.id   AF-A0AA52APY6-F1
#
_cell.length_a   1.000
_cell.length_b   1.000
_cell.length_c   1.000
_cell.angle_alpha   90.00
_cell.angle_beta   90.00
_cell.angle_gamma   90.00
#
_symmetry.space_group_name_H-M   'P 1'
#
loop_
_entity.id
_entity.type
_entity.pdbx_description
1 polymer ?
#
loop_
_entity_poly.entity_id
_entity_poly.type
_entity_poly.pdbx_seq_one_letter_code
_entity_poly.pdbx_strand_id
1 'polypeptide(L)'
;MSEMSRRTVLRAAGAGAVVIAGVQWTAAGVAEARPLTAHRTGDNPVVRENRAPGSDAWGVGHGESRGVDPKRPEIQGYAAAASVAPGETLGLHLSSRTARSCTVEIYRLGHYDGVRARHLLTATDVPVGRAWRVTVPDTWVSGIFLAVLTTGDGHRAYAPFVVREPARPSDLLVVVSLSTAHGPYAGLGMPEGFGTDTSASRWLEEAGYDVTYATEQDLHEGRVDPARYTAVVLPGAAGDTRWSRKTRAVVDRAPERAVLPRPFALSEPGRADDEVRRAAAERLDRILAAPVSTPRS
;
A
#
# COMPACT_ATOMS: atom_id res chain seq x y z
N MET A 1 -64.37 -25.88 26.34
CA MET A 1 -65.09 -24.60 26.56
C MET A 1 -64.56 -23.97 27.83
N SER A 2 -64.13 -22.70 27.72
CA SER A 2 -63.91 -21.70 28.77
C SER A 2 -62.77 -21.97 29.78
N GLU A 3 -61.56 -21.45 29.58
CA GLU A 3 -61.07 -20.07 29.84
C GLU A 3 -60.98 -19.64 31.31
N MET A 4 -59.74 -19.23 31.67
CA MET A 4 -59.35 -18.05 32.47
C MET A 4 -59.75 -17.97 33.95
N SER A 5 -59.05 -17.29 34.85
CA SER A 5 -57.72 -16.67 34.96
C SER A 5 -57.74 -15.97 36.34
N ARG A 6 -56.57 -15.49 36.78
CA ARG A 6 -56.32 -14.44 37.78
C ARG A 6 -56.37 -14.85 39.26
N ARG A 7 -55.17 -15.09 39.80
CA ARG A 7 -54.83 -14.70 41.17
C ARG A 7 -53.87 -13.50 41.14
N THR A 8 -54.44 -12.34 41.38
CA THR A 8 -53.77 -11.21 42.05
C THR A 8 -53.60 -11.60 43.52
N VAL A 9 -52.54 -11.12 44.19
CA VAL A 9 -52.61 -10.38 45.48
C VAL A 9 -51.28 -10.40 46.24
N LEU A 10 -50.66 -9.21 46.22
CA LEU A 10 -50.16 -8.41 47.35
C LEU A 10 -48.83 -8.68 48.08
N ARG A 11 -48.26 -7.51 48.43
CA ARG A 11 -47.54 -7.12 49.66
C ARG A 11 -46.04 -7.42 49.67
N ALA A 12 -45.17 -6.54 50.17
CA ALA A 12 -45.35 -5.26 50.83
C ALA A 12 -44.06 -4.44 50.74
N ALA A 13 -44.21 -3.16 51.08
CA ALA A 13 -43.20 -2.12 51.13
C ALA A 13 -42.00 -2.43 52.05
N GLY A 14 -40.85 -1.86 51.70
CA GLY A 14 -39.69 -1.72 52.58
C GLY A 14 -38.76 -0.64 52.03
N ALA A 15 -38.63 0.46 52.76
CA ALA A 15 -37.99 1.70 52.37
C ALA A 15 -36.45 1.63 52.40
N GLY A 16 -35.83 2.45 51.55
CA GLY A 16 -34.54 3.10 51.82
C GLY A 16 -33.28 2.35 51.38
N ALA A 17 -32.60 2.89 50.36
CA ALA A 17 -31.19 3.31 50.43
C ALA A 17 -30.61 3.55 49.03
N VAL A 18 -30.12 4.77 48.83
CA VAL A 18 -28.93 5.16 48.04
C VAL A 18 -28.79 4.50 46.66
N VAL A 19 -29.26 5.19 45.60
CA VAL A 19 -28.78 4.92 44.24
C VAL A 19 -27.38 5.53 44.12
N ILE A 20 -26.34 4.73 44.39
CA ILE A 20 -25.04 4.94 43.78
C ILE A 20 -25.23 4.59 42.30
N ALA A 21 -24.99 5.56 41.41
CA ALA A 21 -24.97 5.34 39.98
C ALA A 21 -23.89 4.30 39.66
N GLY A 22 -24.31 3.03 39.55
CA GLY A 22 -23.50 1.95 39.01
C GLY A 22 -23.31 2.21 37.52
N VAL A 23 -22.11 2.62 37.14
CA VAL A 23 -21.64 2.51 35.76
C VAL A 23 -21.66 1.02 35.42
N GLN A 24 -22.69 0.58 34.71
CA GLN A 24 -22.69 -0.73 34.07
C GLN A 24 -21.64 -0.67 32.96
N TRP A 25 -20.50 -1.33 33.19
CA TRP A 25 -19.60 -1.69 32.11
C TRP A 25 -20.35 -2.70 31.23
N THR A 26 -20.90 -2.23 30.11
CA THR A 26 -21.22 -3.12 29.01
C THR A 26 -19.91 -3.69 28.51
N ALA A 27 -19.68 -4.99 28.73
CA ALA A 27 -18.64 -5.72 28.03
C ALA A 27 -18.92 -5.54 26.52
N ALA A 28 -18.12 -4.68 25.86
CA ALA A 28 -18.08 -4.62 24.43
C ALA A 28 -17.73 -6.03 23.96
N GLY A 29 -18.65 -6.68 23.27
CA GLY A 29 -18.42 -7.99 22.67
C GLY A 29 -17.14 -7.92 21.86
N VAL A 30 -16.15 -8.71 22.26
CA VAL A 30 -14.98 -8.97 21.43
C VAL A 30 -15.56 -9.65 20.19
N ALA A 31 -15.61 -8.91 19.08
CA ALA A 31 -16.01 -9.47 17.81
C ALA A 31 -15.07 -10.64 17.52
N GLU A 32 -15.60 -11.86 17.55
CA GLU A 32 -14.86 -13.04 17.10
C GLU A 32 -14.41 -12.77 15.66
N ALA A 33 -13.10 -12.67 15.48
CA ALA A 33 -12.49 -12.62 14.17
C ALA A 33 -12.85 -13.91 13.45
N ARG A 34 -13.78 -13.82 12.48
CA ARG A 34 -14.12 -14.93 11.59
C ARG A 34 -12.84 -15.39 10.90
N PRO A 35 -12.53 -16.69 10.84
CA PRO A 35 -11.40 -17.16 10.06
C PRO A 35 -11.73 -16.88 8.58
N LEU A 36 -10.92 -16.02 7.94
CA LEU A 36 -10.96 -15.82 6.50
C LEU A 36 -10.37 -17.07 5.85
N THR A 37 -11.22 -18.03 5.50
CA THR A 37 -10.90 -19.02 4.47
C THR A 37 -11.40 -18.52 3.13
N ALA A 38 -10.63 -17.66 2.49
CA ALA A 38 -10.73 -17.43 1.05
C ALA A 38 -9.60 -18.23 0.37
N HIS A 39 -9.95 -19.21 -0.46
CA HIS A 39 -8.99 -19.75 -1.43
C HIS A 39 -8.86 -18.77 -2.61
N ARG A 40 -7.72 -18.07 -2.64
CA ARG A 40 -6.85 -17.73 -3.79
C ARG A 40 -7.51 -17.69 -5.17
N THR A 41 -7.59 -16.48 -5.73
CA THR A 41 -8.16 -16.07 -7.05
C THR A 41 -9.67 -15.86 -7.14
N GLY A 42 -10.26 -15.16 -6.17
CA GLY A 42 -11.56 -14.51 -6.36
C GLY A 42 -11.51 -13.39 -7.42
N ASP A 43 -12.37 -12.38 -7.26
CA ASP A 43 -12.33 -11.14 -8.05
C ASP A 43 -11.07 -10.30 -7.70
N ASN A 44 -9.90 -10.73 -8.18
CA ASN A 44 -8.62 -10.07 -7.94
C ASN A 44 -8.58 -8.71 -8.69
N PRO A 45 -8.66 -7.56 -7.99
CA PRO A 45 -8.71 -6.25 -8.64
C PRO A 45 -7.44 -5.93 -9.41
N VAL A 46 -6.30 -6.46 -8.98
CA VAL A 46 -5.00 -6.25 -9.62
C VAL A 46 -4.94 -6.94 -10.98
N VAL A 47 -5.53 -8.13 -11.13
CA VAL A 47 -5.62 -8.80 -12.43
C VAL A 47 -6.49 -8.00 -13.41
N ARG A 48 -7.61 -7.43 -12.94
CA ARG A 48 -8.44 -6.55 -13.77
C ARG A 48 -7.71 -5.26 -14.14
N GLU A 49 -7.05 -4.65 -13.16
CA GLU A 49 -6.27 -3.43 -13.33
C GLU A 49 -5.17 -3.61 -14.39
N ASN A 50 -4.45 -4.73 -14.37
CA ASN A 50 -3.37 -5.00 -15.32
C ASN A 50 -3.85 -5.28 -16.76
N ARG A 51 -5.17 -5.39 -17.00
CA ARG A 51 -5.74 -5.43 -18.35
C ARG A 51 -5.95 -4.04 -18.95
N ALA A 52 -5.81 -2.98 -18.16
CA ALA A 52 -5.91 -1.62 -18.66
C ALA A 52 -4.71 -1.27 -19.57
N PRO A 53 -4.86 -0.33 -20.51
CA PRO A 53 -3.75 0.14 -21.34
C PRO A 53 -2.61 0.69 -20.49
N GLY A 54 -1.40 0.19 -20.74
CA GLY A 54 -0.19 0.69 -20.09
C GLY A 54 0.38 1.93 -20.76
N SER A 55 1.33 2.57 -20.10
CA SER A 55 2.13 3.69 -20.61
C SER A 55 3.52 3.67 -19.99
N ASP A 56 4.55 3.83 -20.82
CA ASP A 56 5.95 4.01 -20.42
C ASP A 56 6.39 5.49 -20.43
N ALA A 57 5.45 6.40 -20.73
CA ALA A 57 5.70 7.84 -20.88
C ALA A 57 6.16 8.54 -19.60
N TRP A 58 6.11 7.85 -18.46
CA TRP A 58 6.64 8.31 -17.18
C TRP A 58 8.16 8.36 -17.15
N GLY A 59 8.87 7.57 -17.98
CA GLY A 59 10.34 7.47 -17.95
C GLY A 59 11.07 8.75 -18.41
N VAL A 60 12.27 8.99 -17.89
CA VAL A 60 13.16 10.04 -18.42
C VAL A 60 13.60 9.66 -19.84
N GLY A 61 13.65 10.64 -20.75
CA GLY A 61 14.03 10.41 -22.15
C GLY A 61 12.87 10.04 -23.05
N HIS A 62 11.65 9.91 -22.49
CA HIS A 62 10.44 9.88 -23.29
C HIS A 62 10.09 11.30 -23.78
N GLY A 63 9.86 11.47 -25.09
CA GLY A 63 9.67 12.79 -25.69
C GLY A 63 10.88 13.70 -25.48
N GLU A 64 10.64 14.97 -25.12
CA GLU A 64 11.70 15.95 -24.82
C GLU A 64 12.12 15.95 -23.34
N SER A 65 11.67 14.96 -22.54
CA SER A 65 11.97 14.92 -21.11
C SER A 65 13.43 14.57 -20.84
N ARG A 66 14.00 15.19 -19.80
CA ARG A 66 15.39 15.03 -19.36
C ARG A 66 15.47 14.93 -17.85
N GLY A 67 16.51 14.27 -17.36
CA GLY A 67 16.77 14.15 -15.93
C GLY A 67 17.14 15.50 -15.32
N VAL A 68 17.00 15.61 -14.01
CA VAL A 68 17.46 16.77 -13.23
C VAL A 68 18.91 16.61 -12.78
N ASP A 69 19.59 17.71 -12.47
CA ASP A 69 20.91 17.68 -11.84
C ASP A 69 20.82 17.00 -10.44
N PRO A 70 21.67 16.00 -10.14
CA PRO A 70 21.63 15.27 -8.87
C PRO A 70 21.86 16.13 -7.62
N LYS A 71 22.66 17.19 -7.72
CA LYS A 71 23.05 18.04 -6.58
C LYS A 71 22.21 19.31 -6.49
N ARG A 72 21.67 19.76 -7.61
CA ARG A 72 20.90 21.00 -7.74
C ARG A 72 19.73 20.76 -8.69
N PRO A 73 18.73 19.96 -8.31
CA PRO A 73 17.65 19.62 -9.22
C PRO A 73 16.89 20.87 -9.69
N GLU A 74 16.50 20.88 -10.97
CA GLU A 74 15.68 21.93 -11.57
C GLU A 74 14.26 21.89 -11.01
N ILE A 75 13.75 20.69 -10.77
CA ILE A 75 12.48 20.42 -10.10
C ILE A 75 12.67 19.25 -9.13
N GLN A 76 12.02 19.32 -7.98
CA GLN A 76 11.96 18.25 -7.00
C GLN A 76 10.60 18.27 -6.31
N GLY A 77 10.18 17.13 -5.79
CA GLY A 77 9.00 17.07 -4.95
C GLY A 77 8.92 15.78 -4.15
N TYR A 78 7.98 15.76 -3.21
CA TYR A 78 7.68 14.60 -2.41
C TYR A 78 6.20 14.58 -2.05
N ALA A 79 5.65 13.39 -1.83
CA ALA A 79 4.30 13.24 -1.30
C ALA A 79 4.28 13.60 0.19
N ALA A 80 3.27 14.37 0.61
CA ALA A 80 3.09 14.80 2.00
C ALA A 80 2.92 13.62 2.96
N ALA A 81 2.40 12.50 2.46
CA ALA A 81 2.39 11.20 3.11
C ALA A 81 2.91 10.15 2.12
N ALA A 82 3.73 9.22 2.61
CA ALA A 82 4.24 8.11 1.81
C ALA A 82 3.15 7.13 1.35
N SER A 83 1.98 7.17 2.00
CA SER A 83 0.82 6.36 1.66
C SER A 83 -0.49 7.10 1.89
N VAL A 84 -1.50 6.75 1.10
CA VAL A 84 -2.88 7.27 1.17
C VAL A 84 -3.87 6.15 0.85
N ALA A 85 -5.08 6.21 1.41
CA ALA A 85 -6.21 5.36 1.02
C ALA A 85 -7.12 6.05 -0.01
N PRO A 86 -7.96 5.27 -0.71
CA PRO A 86 -9.20 5.75 -1.31
C PRO A 86 -9.96 6.73 -0.41
N GLY A 87 -10.39 7.86 -0.98
CA GLY A 87 -11.10 8.93 -0.29
C GLY A 87 -10.21 9.90 0.50
N GLU A 88 -8.95 9.54 0.77
CA GLU A 88 -8.00 10.46 1.39
C GLU A 88 -7.43 11.46 0.36
N THR A 89 -6.74 12.48 0.86
CA THR A 89 -6.12 13.51 0.02
C THR A 89 -4.64 13.23 -0.15
N LEU A 90 -4.20 12.99 -1.38
CA LEU A 90 -2.80 13.06 -1.75
C LEU A 90 -2.37 14.52 -1.80
N GLY A 91 -1.36 14.89 -1.02
CA GLY A 91 -0.66 16.17 -1.13
C GLY A 91 0.73 15.99 -1.73
N LEU A 92 1.14 16.87 -2.64
CA LEU A 92 2.50 16.94 -3.18
C LEU A 92 3.13 18.28 -2.85
N HIS A 93 4.34 18.26 -2.29
CA HIS A 93 5.16 19.43 -2.06
C HIS A 93 6.15 19.57 -3.21
N LEU A 94 6.08 20.67 -3.95
CA LEU A 94 6.85 20.89 -5.17
C LEU A 94 7.79 22.10 -5.00
N SER A 95 9.05 21.95 -5.42
CA SER A 95 10.04 23.02 -5.40
C SER A 95 10.86 23.00 -6.68
N SER A 96 11.12 24.17 -7.24
CA SER A 96 11.89 24.36 -8.46
C SER A 96 12.74 25.61 -8.34
N ARG A 97 13.95 25.55 -8.92
CA ARG A 97 14.84 26.70 -9.02
C ARG A 97 14.55 27.55 -10.26
N THR A 98 13.99 26.94 -11.29
CA THR A 98 13.88 27.51 -12.65
C THR A 98 12.44 27.75 -13.07
N ALA A 99 11.50 26.90 -12.64
CA ALA A 99 10.11 26.91 -13.08
C ALA A 99 9.15 27.45 -12.01
N ARG A 100 8.15 28.22 -12.44
CA ARG A 100 7.06 28.72 -11.58
C ARG A 100 5.86 27.77 -11.54
N SER A 101 5.73 26.93 -12.56
CA SER A 101 4.73 25.87 -12.67
C SER A 101 5.34 24.64 -13.32
N CYS A 102 4.70 23.49 -13.13
CA CYS A 102 5.05 22.24 -13.80
C CYS A 102 3.78 21.46 -14.17
N THR A 103 3.95 20.42 -14.99
CA THR A 103 2.95 19.39 -15.18
C THR A 103 3.16 18.30 -14.13
N VAL A 104 2.08 17.86 -13.49
CA VAL A 104 2.04 16.69 -12.60
C VAL A 104 1.23 15.61 -13.29
N GLU A 105 1.83 14.44 -13.47
CA GLU A 105 1.13 13.25 -13.95
C GLU A 105 1.19 12.15 -12.87
N ILE A 106 0.11 11.40 -12.69
CA ILE A 106 0.06 10.27 -11.76
C ILE A 106 0.02 8.97 -12.54
N TYR A 107 0.92 8.07 -12.19
CA TYR A 107 1.00 6.72 -12.72
C TYR A 107 0.85 5.69 -11.59
N ARG A 108 0.11 4.61 -11.84
CA ARG A 108 0.20 3.37 -11.06
C ARG A 108 1.24 2.47 -11.73
N LEU A 109 2.26 2.05 -11.00
CA LEU A 109 3.28 1.12 -11.48
C LEU A 109 2.76 -0.32 -11.32
N GLY A 110 3.06 -1.20 -12.28
CA GLY A 110 2.50 -2.55 -12.30
C GLY A 110 2.94 -3.35 -13.53
N HIS A 111 2.23 -4.40 -13.87
CA HIS A 111 2.56 -5.25 -15.03
C HIS A 111 2.13 -4.63 -16.37
N TYR A 112 0.83 -4.36 -16.54
CA TYR A 112 0.23 -3.73 -17.73
C TYR A 112 0.78 -4.25 -19.07
N ASP A 113 0.65 -5.56 -19.33
CA ASP A 113 1.19 -6.25 -20.52
C ASP A 113 2.70 -5.98 -20.77
N GLY A 114 3.44 -5.77 -19.68
CA GLY A 114 4.85 -5.47 -19.70
C GLY A 114 5.24 -4.01 -19.93
N VAL A 115 4.27 -3.10 -20.12
CA VAL A 115 4.48 -1.65 -20.32
C VAL A 115 4.82 -0.91 -19.01
N ARG A 116 4.62 -1.57 -17.86
CA ARG A 116 5.17 -1.22 -16.52
C ARG A 116 4.43 -0.16 -15.71
N ALA A 117 3.53 0.60 -16.32
CA ALA A 117 2.68 1.53 -15.60
C ALA A 117 1.39 1.81 -16.35
N ARG A 118 0.41 2.40 -15.67
CA ARG A 118 -0.76 3.02 -16.26
C ARG A 118 -0.80 4.48 -15.86
N HIS A 119 -1.04 5.35 -16.85
CA HIS A 119 -1.32 6.76 -16.62
C HIS A 119 -2.76 6.93 -16.10
N LEU A 120 -2.93 7.69 -15.02
CA LEU A 120 -4.21 7.87 -14.33
C LEU A 120 -4.72 9.31 -14.37
N LEU A 121 -3.82 10.29 -14.30
CA LEU A 121 -4.19 11.69 -14.15
C LEU A 121 -3.10 12.61 -14.68
N THR A 122 -3.50 13.68 -15.37
CA THR A 122 -2.64 14.81 -15.72
C THR A 122 -3.20 16.08 -15.10
N ALA A 123 -2.34 16.89 -14.51
CA ALA A 123 -2.62 18.26 -14.10
C ALA A 123 -1.54 19.18 -14.67
N THR A 124 -1.92 20.14 -15.51
CA THR A 124 -1.02 21.14 -16.09
C THR A 124 -0.97 22.39 -15.23
N ASP A 125 0.05 23.23 -15.45
CA ASP A 125 0.19 24.54 -14.84
C ASP A 125 0.14 24.53 -13.29
N VAL A 126 0.57 23.42 -12.69
CA VAL A 126 0.58 23.25 -11.23
C VAL A 126 1.59 24.22 -10.63
N PRO A 127 1.16 25.16 -9.75
CA PRO A 127 2.07 26.14 -9.18
C PRO A 127 3.13 25.48 -8.28
N VAL A 128 4.39 25.82 -8.51
CA VAL A 128 5.50 25.39 -7.66
C VAL A 128 5.56 26.28 -6.41
N GLY A 129 5.99 25.71 -5.27
CA GLY A 129 6.08 26.43 -3.99
C GLY A 129 4.77 26.44 -3.18
N ARG A 130 3.71 25.80 -3.70
CA ARG A 130 2.48 25.50 -2.96
C ARG A 130 2.22 24.00 -3.01
N ALA A 131 1.57 23.47 -1.97
CA ALA A 131 1.17 22.08 -1.96
C ALA A 131 0.02 21.86 -2.96
N TRP A 132 0.25 21.02 -3.97
CA TRP A 132 -0.79 20.52 -4.85
C TRP A 132 -1.53 19.38 -4.15
N ARG A 133 -2.85 19.26 -4.35
CA ARG A 133 -3.68 18.27 -3.67
C ARG A 133 -4.70 17.66 -4.62
N VAL A 134 -4.94 16.37 -4.46
CA VAL A 134 -5.98 15.63 -5.16
C VAL A 134 -6.58 14.57 -4.25
N THR A 135 -7.90 14.40 -4.30
CA THR A 135 -8.57 13.29 -3.61
C THR A 135 -8.30 12.00 -4.37
N VAL A 136 -7.90 10.95 -3.65
CA VAL A 136 -7.66 9.62 -4.22
C VAL A 136 -9.01 8.96 -4.54
N PRO A 137 -9.32 8.68 -5.81
CA PRO A 137 -10.55 7.98 -6.17
C PRO A 137 -10.59 6.56 -5.61
N ASP A 138 -11.78 6.05 -5.35
CA ASP A 138 -12.02 4.64 -5.00
C ASP A 138 -11.69 3.65 -6.11
N THR A 139 -11.63 4.13 -7.36
CA THR A 139 -11.22 3.35 -8.52
C THR A 139 -9.72 3.07 -8.58
N TRP A 140 -8.88 3.73 -7.77
CA TRP A 140 -7.45 3.46 -7.71
C TRP A 140 -7.17 2.17 -6.94
N VAL A 141 -6.83 1.10 -7.67
CA VAL A 141 -6.44 -0.18 -7.10
C VAL A 141 -5.11 -0.04 -6.34
N SER A 142 -4.99 -0.71 -5.18
CA SER A 142 -3.78 -0.68 -4.36
C SER A 142 -2.53 -0.96 -5.18
N GLY A 143 -1.44 -0.23 -4.90
CA GLY A 143 -0.23 -0.28 -5.73
C GLY A 143 0.85 0.68 -5.29
N ILE A 144 1.98 0.61 -5.99
CA ILE A 144 3.01 1.63 -5.99
C ILE A 144 2.64 2.68 -7.04
N PHE A 145 2.63 3.95 -6.65
CA PHE A 145 2.28 5.06 -7.51
C PHE A 145 3.46 6.01 -7.65
N LEU A 146 3.47 6.72 -8.77
CA LEU A 146 4.51 7.67 -9.11
C LEU A 146 3.86 8.97 -9.58
N ALA A 147 4.11 10.06 -8.85
CA ALA A 147 3.89 11.39 -9.39
C ALA A 147 5.10 11.80 -10.21
N VAL A 148 4.88 12.11 -11.49
CA VAL A 148 5.89 12.58 -12.44
C VAL A 148 5.75 14.09 -12.56
N LEU A 149 6.83 14.81 -12.24
CA LEU A 149 6.89 16.26 -12.24
C LEU A 149 7.71 16.70 -13.45
N THR A 150 7.11 17.40 -14.41
CA THR A 150 7.81 17.84 -15.63
C THR A 150 7.72 19.36 -15.75
N THR A 151 8.86 20.05 -15.79
CA THR A 151 8.90 21.51 -16.06
C THR A 151 8.66 21.81 -17.53
N GLY A 152 8.33 23.07 -17.86
CA GLY A 152 8.13 23.48 -19.25
C GLY A 152 9.35 23.33 -20.16
N ASP A 153 10.56 23.28 -19.58
CA ASP A 153 11.81 22.99 -20.30
C ASP A 153 12.21 21.50 -20.24
N GLY A 154 11.30 20.62 -19.81
CA GLY A 154 11.43 19.17 -19.91
C GLY A 154 12.18 18.48 -18.75
N HIS A 155 12.64 19.19 -17.73
CA HIS A 155 13.28 18.56 -16.58
C HIS A 155 12.26 17.77 -15.76
N ARG A 156 12.62 16.53 -15.44
CA ARG A 156 11.73 15.56 -14.81
C ARG A 156 12.28 15.04 -13.49
N ALA A 157 11.42 15.07 -12.46
CA ALA A 157 11.64 14.42 -11.17
C ALA A 157 10.39 13.65 -10.75
N TYR A 158 10.52 12.84 -9.70
CA TYR A 158 9.48 11.92 -9.26
C TYR A 158 9.16 12.09 -7.78
N ALA A 159 7.94 11.72 -7.41
CA ALA A 159 7.53 11.57 -6.02
C ALA A 159 6.72 10.28 -5.88
N PRO A 160 7.33 9.18 -5.41
CA PRO A 160 6.62 7.93 -5.21
C PRO A 160 5.76 7.96 -3.94
N PHE A 161 4.66 7.22 -3.98
CA PHE A 161 3.77 6.98 -2.86
C PHE A 161 3.05 5.65 -3.04
N VAL A 162 2.40 5.16 -1.98
CA VAL A 162 1.57 3.96 -2.03
C VAL A 162 0.10 4.33 -1.91
N VAL A 163 -0.74 3.74 -2.76
CA VAL A 163 -2.18 3.68 -2.50
C VAL A 163 -2.44 2.37 -1.79
N ARG A 164 -2.82 2.46 -0.52
CA ARG A 164 -3.10 1.29 0.33
C ARG A 164 -4.58 0.97 0.32
N GLU A 165 -4.89 -0.30 0.55
CA GLU A 165 -6.28 -0.79 0.62
C GLU A 165 -6.45 -1.68 1.86
N PRO A 166 -6.50 -1.09 3.06
CA PRO A 166 -6.55 -1.88 4.31
C PRO A 166 -7.89 -2.60 4.51
N ALA A 167 -8.95 -2.20 3.80
CA ALA A 167 -10.26 -2.82 3.96
C ALA A 167 -10.33 -4.20 3.30
N ARG A 168 -9.68 -4.38 2.15
CA ARG A 168 -9.76 -5.60 1.34
C ARG A 168 -8.85 -6.70 1.92
N PRO A 169 -9.37 -7.91 2.16
CA PRO A 169 -8.53 -9.05 2.54
C PRO A 169 -7.87 -9.64 1.29
N SER A 170 -6.62 -9.26 1.00
CA SER A 170 -5.80 -9.93 -0.01
C SER A 170 -4.97 -11.06 0.60
N ASP A 171 -4.50 -11.99 -0.22
CA ASP A 171 -3.63 -13.07 0.24
C ASP A 171 -2.27 -12.55 0.73
N LEU A 172 -1.69 -11.61 -0.01
CA LEU A 172 -0.35 -11.09 0.23
C LEU A 172 -0.38 -9.59 0.52
N LEU A 173 0.41 -9.15 1.48
CA LEU A 173 0.75 -7.74 1.70
C LEU A 173 2.18 -7.48 1.28
N VAL A 174 2.39 -6.62 0.28
CA VAL A 174 3.71 -6.14 -0.10
C VAL A 174 4.05 -4.91 0.72
N VAL A 175 5.14 -4.96 1.48
CA VAL A 175 5.65 -3.81 2.24
C VAL A 175 6.73 -3.11 1.43
N VAL A 176 6.43 -1.89 1.00
CA VAL A 176 7.29 -1.04 0.18
C VAL A 176 8.04 -0.10 1.09
N SER A 177 9.36 0.01 0.93
CA SER A 177 10.16 0.87 1.81
C SER A 177 10.28 2.28 1.21
N LEU A 178 9.48 3.21 1.72
CA LEU A 178 9.52 4.63 1.36
C LEU A 178 10.10 5.50 2.49
N SER A 179 10.69 4.93 3.54
CA SER A 179 11.28 5.67 4.68
C SER A 179 12.51 6.51 4.31
N THR A 180 13.04 6.35 3.10
CA THR A 180 13.98 7.34 2.53
C THR A 180 13.27 8.59 1.98
N ALA A 181 11.93 8.62 1.90
CA ALA A 181 11.12 9.69 1.30
C ALA A 181 10.84 10.89 2.21
N HIS A 182 11.52 10.96 3.35
CA HIS A 182 11.40 12.11 4.25
C HIS A 182 12.37 13.22 3.81
N GLY A 183 11.91 14.04 2.85
CA GLY A 183 12.62 15.21 2.32
C GLY A 183 12.79 15.17 0.80
N PRO A 184 13.24 16.27 0.17
CA PRO A 184 13.57 16.24 -1.25
C PRO A 184 14.72 15.26 -1.48
N TYR A 185 14.49 14.23 -2.28
CA TYR A 185 15.58 13.40 -2.77
C TYR A 185 16.50 14.24 -3.66
N ALA A 186 17.80 14.13 -3.44
CA ALA A 186 18.79 14.58 -4.40
C ALA A 186 18.57 13.85 -5.76
N GLY A 187 18.66 14.57 -6.87
CA GLY A 187 18.41 14.03 -8.20
C GLY A 187 16.96 13.69 -8.46
N LEU A 188 16.69 12.48 -8.96
CA LEU A 188 15.44 12.15 -9.64
C LEU A 188 14.21 12.03 -8.73
N GLY A 189 14.30 12.09 -7.40
CA GLY A 189 13.11 11.88 -6.57
C GLY A 189 12.84 10.42 -6.15
N MET A 190 13.82 9.52 -6.31
CA MET A 190 13.61 8.08 -6.13
C MET A 190 14.29 7.52 -4.87
N PRO A 191 13.56 6.74 -4.05
CA PRO A 191 14.11 5.96 -2.94
C PRO A 191 15.22 5.00 -3.40
N GLU A 192 16.20 4.76 -2.51
CA GLU A 192 17.09 3.61 -2.67
C GLU A 192 16.27 2.31 -2.68
N GLY A 193 16.59 1.40 -3.60
CA GLY A 193 15.89 0.12 -3.71
C GLY A 193 14.53 0.17 -4.41
N PHE A 194 14.02 1.35 -4.79
CA PHE A 194 12.72 1.49 -5.46
C PHE A 194 12.58 0.64 -6.74
N GLY A 195 13.68 0.48 -7.50
CA GLY A 195 13.72 -0.40 -8.66
C GLY A 195 13.52 -1.89 -8.32
N THR A 196 13.96 -2.33 -7.14
CA THR A 196 13.71 -3.70 -6.64
C THR A 196 12.25 -3.86 -6.26
N ASP A 197 11.69 -2.90 -5.51
CA ASP A 197 10.31 -2.95 -5.04
C ASP A 197 9.32 -2.99 -6.21
N THR A 198 9.52 -2.09 -7.19
CA THR A 198 8.69 -2.04 -8.40
C THR A 198 8.84 -3.29 -9.27
N SER A 199 10.04 -3.87 -9.36
CA SER A 199 10.26 -5.10 -10.14
C SER A 199 9.61 -6.32 -9.49
N ALA A 200 9.75 -6.47 -8.17
CA ALA A 200 9.09 -7.53 -7.41
C ALA A 200 7.56 -7.40 -7.49
N SER A 201 7.06 -6.17 -7.33
CA SER A 201 5.64 -5.88 -7.46
C SER A 201 5.10 -6.29 -8.83
N ARG A 202 5.76 -5.84 -9.91
CA ARG A 202 5.36 -6.20 -11.28
C ARG A 202 5.30 -7.71 -11.51
N TRP A 203 6.28 -8.47 -11.00
CA TRP A 203 6.24 -9.93 -11.13
C TRP A 203 5.11 -10.58 -10.33
N LEU A 204 4.85 -10.12 -9.10
CA LEU A 204 3.72 -10.63 -8.30
C LEU A 204 2.39 -10.40 -9.04
N GLU A 205 2.23 -9.22 -9.61
CA GLU A 205 1.06 -8.86 -10.41
C GLU A 205 0.95 -9.70 -11.70
N GLU A 206 2.06 -9.89 -12.42
CA GLU A 206 2.15 -10.71 -13.62
C GLU A 206 1.79 -12.18 -13.36
N ALA A 207 2.26 -12.73 -12.24
CA ALA A 207 1.94 -14.08 -11.80
C ALA A 207 0.50 -14.22 -11.27
N GLY A 208 -0.27 -13.14 -11.18
CA GLY A 208 -1.67 -13.16 -10.78
C GLY A 208 -1.91 -13.28 -9.28
N TYR A 209 -0.90 -13.08 -8.44
CA TYR A 209 -1.07 -13.10 -6.99
C TYR A 209 -2.04 -12.00 -6.54
N ASP A 210 -2.82 -12.30 -5.50
CA ASP A 210 -3.68 -11.32 -4.88
C ASP A 210 -2.89 -10.48 -3.86
N VAL A 211 -2.46 -9.30 -4.29
CA VAL A 211 -1.59 -8.40 -3.54
C VAL A 211 -2.29 -7.09 -3.17
N THR A 212 -2.00 -6.58 -1.98
CA THR A 212 -2.15 -5.17 -1.63
C THR A 212 -0.83 -4.61 -1.14
N TYR A 213 -0.73 -3.29 -1.10
CA TYR A 213 0.51 -2.58 -0.83
C TYR A 213 0.35 -1.69 0.40
N ALA A 214 1.39 -1.63 1.22
CA ALA A 214 1.53 -0.69 2.31
C ALA A 214 2.99 -0.24 2.45
N THR A 215 3.19 0.89 3.12
CA THR A 215 4.54 1.34 3.50
C THR A 215 4.93 0.77 4.86
N GLU A 216 6.23 0.73 5.15
CA GLU A 216 6.71 0.43 6.49
C GLU A 216 6.18 1.41 7.55
N GLN A 217 5.85 2.64 7.14
CA GLN A 217 5.24 3.66 7.98
C GLN A 217 3.80 3.31 8.33
N ASP A 218 3.03 2.73 7.41
CA ASP A 218 1.67 2.23 7.69
C ASP A 218 1.68 1.17 8.79
N LEU A 219 2.67 0.27 8.76
CA LEU A 219 2.85 -0.75 9.78
C LEU A 219 3.31 -0.12 11.10
N HIS A 220 4.23 0.85 11.05
CA HIS A 220 4.68 1.58 12.23
C HIS A 220 3.52 2.30 12.93
N GLU A 221 2.65 2.95 12.17
CA GLU A 221 1.51 3.70 12.69
C GLU A 221 0.30 2.83 13.02
N GLY A 222 0.31 1.55 12.61
CA GLY A 222 -0.82 0.63 12.83
C GLY A 222 -1.99 0.86 11.88
N ARG A 223 -1.77 1.52 10.73
CA ARG A 223 -2.78 1.71 9.69
C ARG A 223 -3.09 0.42 8.93
N VAL A 224 -2.13 -0.49 8.90
CA VAL A 224 -2.24 -1.83 8.30
C VAL A 224 -1.77 -2.85 9.31
N ASP A 225 -2.63 -3.85 9.57
CA ASP A 225 -2.31 -4.99 10.42
C ASP A 225 -1.83 -6.18 9.56
N PRO A 226 -0.54 -6.55 9.62
CA PRO A 226 -0.01 -7.66 8.83
C PRO A 226 -0.59 -9.01 9.22
N ALA A 227 -1.20 -9.15 10.41
CA ALA A 227 -1.85 -10.39 10.84
C ALA A 227 -3.10 -10.75 10.00
N ARG A 228 -3.62 -9.80 9.23
CA ARG A 228 -4.81 -9.98 8.37
C ARG A 228 -4.50 -10.65 7.02
N TYR A 229 -3.23 -10.83 6.69
CA TYR A 229 -2.77 -11.37 5.41
C TYR A 229 -2.21 -12.77 5.59
N THR A 230 -2.26 -13.61 4.56
CA THR A 230 -1.62 -14.93 4.61
C THR A 230 -0.11 -14.79 4.75
N ALA A 231 0.49 -13.85 4.01
CA ALA A 231 1.91 -13.55 4.14
C ALA A 231 2.22 -12.07 3.89
N VAL A 232 3.27 -11.60 4.56
CA VAL A 232 3.92 -10.35 4.23
C VAL A 232 5.08 -10.62 3.27
N VAL A 233 5.09 -9.93 2.14
CA VAL A 233 6.14 -9.98 1.13
C VAL A 233 7.04 -8.77 1.28
N LEU A 234 8.34 -9.03 1.38
CA LEU A 234 9.40 -8.04 1.52
C LEU A 234 10.32 -8.10 0.29
N PRO A 235 10.23 -7.14 -0.63
CA PRO A 235 11.16 -7.04 -1.75
C PRO A 235 12.58 -6.71 -1.27
N GLY A 236 13.53 -7.57 -1.60
CA GLY A 236 14.94 -7.42 -1.26
C GLY A 236 15.30 -7.92 0.15
N ALA A 237 16.46 -7.51 0.67
CA ALA A 237 16.93 -7.95 1.99
C ALA A 237 15.91 -7.54 3.06
N ALA A 238 15.24 -8.53 3.65
CA ALA A 238 14.18 -8.33 4.63
C ALA A 238 14.63 -7.44 5.78
N GLY A 239 13.89 -6.36 6.00
CA GLY A 239 14.15 -5.43 7.09
C GLY A 239 15.33 -4.51 6.77
N ASP A 240 15.06 -3.47 5.99
CA ASP A 240 15.99 -2.35 5.85
C ASP A 240 16.56 -1.98 7.24
N THR A 241 17.86 -1.77 7.32
CA THR A 241 18.55 -1.35 8.55
C THR A 241 17.89 -0.10 9.16
N ARG A 242 17.18 0.68 8.34
CA ARG A 242 16.43 1.89 8.69
C ARG A 242 15.10 1.65 9.40
N TRP A 243 14.53 0.45 9.37
CA TRP A 243 13.23 0.19 10.01
C TRP A 243 13.29 0.37 11.53
N SER A 244 12.26 1.01 12.08
CA SER A 244 12.13 1.16 13.54
C SER A 244 11.99 -0.21 14.22
N ARG A 245 12.40 -0.31 15.50
CA ARG A 245 12.15 -1.51 16.33
C ARG A 245 10.66 -1.88 16.35
N LYS A 246 9.79 -0.88 16.38
CA LYS A 246 8.33 -1.06 16.33
C LYS A 246 7.90 -1.71 15.02
N THR A 247 8.39 -1.21 13.88
CA THR A 247 8.08 -1.76 12.55
C THR A 247 8.48 -3.23 12.46
N ARG A 248 9.71 -3.58 12.88
CA ARG A 248 10.18 -4.98 12.87
C ARG A 248 9.28 -5.88 13.73
N ALA A 249 8.96 -5.43 14.94
CA ALA A 249 8.07 -6.16 15.85
C ALA A 249 6.62 -6.30 15.31
N VAL A 250 6.14 -5.36 14.50
CA VAL A 250 4.84 -5.47 13.83
C VAL A 250 4.91 -6.48 12.68
N VAL A 251 5.97 -6.45 11.88
CA VAL A 251 6.20 -7.43 10.80
C VAL A 251 6.33 -8.85 11.34
N ASP A 252 6.92 -9.03 12.53
CA ASP A 252 7.00 -10.33 13.21
C ASP A 252 5.63 -10.91 13.61
N ARG A 253 4.54 -10.13 13.54
CA ARG A 253 3.17 -10.60 13.78
C ARG A 253 2.49 -11.17 12.53
N ALA A 254 3.10 -11.01 11.36
CA ALA A 254 2.59 -11.63 10.15
C ALA A 254 2.57 -13.17 10.30
N PRO A 255 1.55 -13.88 9.81
CA PRO A 255 1.51 -15.34 9.90
C PRO A 255 2.70 -15.98 9.19
N GLU A 256 3.04 -15.45 8.01
CA GLU A 256 4.20 -15.86 7.23
C GLU A 256 4.94 -14.64 6.66
N ARG A 257 6.24 -14.83 6.40
CA ARG A 257 7.09 -13.81 5.76
C ARG A 257 7.81 -14.40 4.56
N ALA A 258 7.59 -13.77 3.41
CA ALA A 258 8.26 -14.08 2.16
C ALA A 258 9.25 -12.97 1.81
N VAL A 259 10.52 -13.32 1.70
CA VAL A 259 11.59 -12.39 1.34
C VAL A 259 11.97 -12.68 -0.10
N LEU A 260 11.78 -11.71 -0.98
CA LEU A 260 12.17 -11.86 -2.38
C LEU A 260 13.62 -11.38 -2.54
N PRO A 261 14.55 -12.21 -3.04
CA PRO A 261 15.97 -11.91 -3.03
C PRO A 261 16.34 -10.74 -3.97
N ARG A 262 17.50 -10.12 -3.74
CA ARG A 262 18.10 -9.17 -4.69
C ARG A 262 19.14 -9.89 -5.57
N PRO A 263 19.24 -9.57 -6.88
CA PRO A 263 18.36 -8.68 -7.62
C PRO A 263 17.05 -9.39 -8.01
N PHE A 264 15.90 -8.78 -7.69
CA PHE A 264 14.63 -9.11 -8.35
C PHE A 264 14.45 -8.21 -9.59
N ALA A 265 15.55 -7.86 -10.27
CA ALA A 265 15.54 -6.79 -11.25
C ALA A 265 14.86 -7.21 -12.56
N LEU A 266 13.84 -6.46 -12.97
CA LEU A 266 13.26 -6.54 -14.32
C LEU A 266 14.02 -5.71 -15.36
N SER A 267 15.24 -5.26 -15.03
CA SER A 267 15.96 -4.30 -15.87
C SER A 267 16.33 -4.84 -17.25
N GLU A 268 16.33 -6.16 -17.47
CA GLU A 268 16.47 -6.75 -18.81
C GLU A 268 15.54 -7.97 -18.99
N PRO A 269 14.80 -8.07 -20.12
CA PRO A 269 14.17 -9.32 -20.54
C PRO A 269 15.22 -10.45 -20.57
N GLY A 270 14.96 -11.56 -19.87
CA GLY A 270 15.85 -12.73 -19.85
C GLY A 270 16.97 -12.71 -18.81
N ARG A 271 16.95 -11.80 -17.83
CA ARG A 271 18.01 -11.70 -16.80
C ARG A 271 17.54 -11.48 -15.35
N ALA A 272 16.28 -11.77 -15.06
CA ALA A 272 15.99 -12.30 -13.74
C ALA A 272 16.35 -13.78 -13.81
N ASP A 273 17.05 -14.31 -12.82
CA ASP A 273 17.35 -15.73 -12.78
C ASP A 273 15.99 -16.46 -12.71
N ASP A 274 15.56 -17.12 -13.80
CA ASP A 274 14.26 -17.80 -13.84
C ASP A 274 14.14 -18.81 -12.70
N GLU A 275 15.28 -19.33 -12.24
CA GLU A 275 15.41 -20.13 -11.02
C GLU A 275 15.00 -19.37 -9.76
N VAL A 276 15.44 -18.12 -9.58
CA VAL A 276 15.04 -17.26 -8.44
C VAL A 276 13.54 -17.01 -8.45
N ARG A 277 12.95 -16.74 -9.61
CA ARG A 277 11.49 -16.54 -9.74
C ARG A 277 10.72 -17.81 -9.46
N ARG A 278 11.17 -18.94 -10.00
CA ARG A 278 10.58 -20.24 -9.73
C ARG A 278 10.64 -20.59 -8.25
N ALA A 279 11.80 -20.43 -7.60
CA ALA A 279 11.97 -20.67 -6.18
C ALA A 279 11.10 -19.73 -5.31
N ALA A 280 10.96 -18.47 -5.72
CA ALA A 280 10.06 -17.52 -5.07
C ALA A 280 8.58 -17.93 -5.25
N ALA A 281 8.17 -18.35 -6.45
CA ALA A 281 6.83 -18.87 -6.71
C ALA A 281 6.55 -20.12 -5.88
N GLU A 282 7.41 -21.13 -5.94
CA GLU A 282 7.29 -22.37 -5.14
C GLU A 282 7.20 -22.09 -3.62
N ARG A 283 7.88 -21.04 -3.14
CA ARG A 283 7.76 -20.62 -1.74
C ARG A 283 6.41 -19.96 -1.47
N LEU A 284 6.02 -18.99 -2.29
CA LEU A 284 4.74 -18.29 -2.14
C LEU A 284 3.58 -19.26 -2.27
N ASP A 285 3.56 -20.13 -3.27
CA ASP A 285 2.54 -21.15 -3.49
C ASP A 285 2.44 -22.15 -2.34
N ARG A 286 3.55 -22.50 -1.68
CA ARG A 286 3.50 -23.36 -0.48
C ARG A 286 2.89 -22.65 0.73
N ILE A 287 3.29 -21.41 0.97
CA ILE A 287 2.66 -20.57 2.01
C ILE A 287 1.17 -20.40 1.69
N LEU A 288 0.91 -20.12 0.42
CA LEU A 288 -0.39 -20.08 -0.22
C LEU A 288 -0.94 -21.48 -0.55
N ALA A 289 -0.60 -22.52 0.19
CA ALA A 289 -1.28 -23.82 0.16
C ALA A 289 -1.45 -24.40 1.57
N ALA A 290 -0.68 -23.88 2.54
CA ALA A 290 -0.75 -24.30 3.93
C ALA A 290 -2.17 -24.10 4.50
N PRO A 291 -2.70 -25.12 5.23
CA PRO A 291 -3.96 -24.97 5.94
C PRO A 291 -3.81 -23.89 7.03
N VAL A 292 -4.84 -23.05 7.18
CA VAL A 292 -4.89 -22.04 8.24
C VAL A 292 -4.80 -22.78 9.58
N SER A 293 -3.69 -22.62 10.29
CA SER A 293 -3.51 -23.25 11.59
C SER A 293 -4.50 -22.62 12.57
N THR A 294 -5.53 -23.35 12.98
CA THR A 294 -6.40 -22.93 14.07
C THR A 294 -5.54 -22.76 15.34
N PRO A 295 -5.69 -21.65 16.09
CA PRO A 295 -4.93 -21.46 17.32
C PRO A 295 -5.19 -22.63 18.27
N ARG A 296 -4.12 -23.17 18.89
CA ARG A 296 -4.29 -24.11 20.00
C ARG A 296 -4.96 -23.35 21.16
N SER A 297 -6.15 -23.81 21.52
CA SER A 297 -6.93 -23.39 22.69
C SER A 297 -6.17 -23.53 23.99
#